data_AF-A0A0J7LKQ6-F1
#
_entry.id   AF-A0A0J7LKQ6-F1
#
_cell.length_a   1.000
_cell.length_b   1.000
_cell.length_c   1.000
_cell.angle_alpha   90.00
_cell.angle_beta   90.00
_cell.angle_gamma   90.00
#
_symmetry.space_group_name_H-M   'P 1'
#
loop_
_entity.id
_entity.type
_entity.pdbx_description
1 polymer ?
#
loop_
_entity_poly.entity_id
_entity_poly.type
_entity_poly.pdbx_seq_one_letter_code
_entity_poly.pdbx_strand_id
1 'polypeptide(L)'
;MKRYILMLFLFFAGFKGYSQDFQLKNKSVTTSQNAEFPGGDDAFTKEFLKMIHAYIDLNKYAVNGQFVFVFDVNENGKISNLDVLPKVKNSEMFIEDMDFAIKKVKRNGSQP
;
A
#
# COMPACT_ATOMS: atom_id res chain seq x y z
N MET A 1 -48.53 13.27 -47.20
CA MET A 1 -48.64 13.34 -45.72
C MET A 1 -48.40 12.00 -45.00
N LYS A 2 -48.82 10.83 -45.52
CA LYS A 2 -48.67 9.54 -44.79
C LYS A 2 -47.25 8.96 -44.67
N ARG A 3 -46.32 9.27 -45.60
CA ARG A 3 -44.95 8.68 -45.59
C ARG A 3 -44.04 9.23 -44.48
N TYR A 4 -44.27 10.48 -44.05
CA TYR A 4 -43.53 11.10 -42.95
C TYR A 4 -44.04 10.67 -41.57
N ILE A 5 -45.29 10.19 -41.49
CA ILE A 5 -45.88 9.65 -40.25
C ILE A 5 -45.19 8.34 -39.86
N LEU A 6 -44.83 7.50 -40.84
CA LEU A 6 -44.09 6.25 -40.60
C LEU A 6 -42.65 6.53 -40.10
N MET A 7 -42.01 7.58 -40.63
CA MET A 7 -40.66 8.01 -40.22
C MET A 7 -40.65 8.60 -38.81
N LEU A 8 -41.70 9.34 -38.41
CA LEU A 8 -41.83 9.88 -37.06
C LEU A 8 -41.99 8.78 -36.00
N PHE A 9 -42.65 7.67 -36.36
CA PHE A 9 -42.86 6.52 -35.46
C PHE A 9 -41.56 5.74 -35.20
N LEU A 10 -40.68 5.65 -36.19
CA LEU A 10 -39.36 5.01 -36.07
C LEU A 10 -38.39 5.81 -35.18
N PHE A 11 -38.56 7.13 -35.10
CA PHE A 11 -37.70 7.99 -34.26
C PHE A 11 -37.98 7.82 -32.75
N PHE A 12 -39.21 7.44 -32.36
CA PHE A 12 -39.57 7.19 -30.96
C PHE A 12 -39.23 5.76 -30.47
N ALA A 13 -39.02 4.81 -31.38
CA ALA A 13 -38.74 3.42 -31.02
C ALA A 13 -37.28 3.15 -30.58
N GLY A 14 -36.39 4.14 -30.70
CA GLY A 14 -34.94 4.00 -30.49
C GLY A 14 -34.44 4.15 -29.04
N PHE A 15 -35.25 4.59 -28.08
CA PHE A 15 -34.81 4.75 -26.69
C PHE A 15 -35.00 3.47 -25.87
N LYS A 16 -34.28 2.40 -26.22
CA LYS A 16 -33.96 1.33 -25.28
C LYS A 16 -32.66 1.73 -24.59
N GLY A 17 -32.77 2.55 -23.55
CA GLY A 17 -31.63 2.90 -22.71
C GLY A 17 -31.02 1.63 -22.13
N TYR A 18 -29.78 1.34 -22.50
CA TYR A 18 -28.96 0.41 -21.75
C TYR A 18 -28.65 1.07 -20.41
N SER A 19 -29.51 0.89 -19.42
CA SER A 19 -29.07 1.02 -18.04
C SER A 19 -28.14 -0.17 -17.81
N GLN A 20 -26.85 0.10 -17.57
CA GLN A 20 -26.03 -0.89 -16.89
C GLN A 20 -26.67 -1.06 -15.52
N ASP A 21 -27.51 -2.08 -15.37
CA ASP A 21 -27.79 -2.63 -14.07
C ASP A 21 -26.42 -3.04 -13.55
N PHE A 22 -25.86 -2.25 -12.64
CA PHE A 22 -24.64 -2.59 -11.95
C PHE A 22 -25.03 -3.75 -11.06
N GLN A 23 -25.12 -4.94 -11.68
CA GLN A 23 -25.19 -6.19 -10.97
C GLN A 23 -23.97 -6.13 -10.07
N LEU A 24 -24.22 -5.86 -8.79
CA LEU A 24 -23.30 -6.19 -7.73
C LEU A 24 -23.12 -7.69 -7.92
N LYS A 25 -22.15 -8.06 -8.76
CA LYS A 25 -21.56 -9.38 -8.74
C LYS A 25 -21.37 -9.59 -7.26
N ASN A 26 -21.98 -10.64 -6.72
CA ASN A 26 -21.77 -11.14 -5.37
C ASN A 26 -20.28 -11.49 -5.24
N LYS A 27 -19.43 -10.46 -5.29
CA LYS A 27 -18.09 -10.44 -4.80
C LYS A 27 -18.40 -10.48 -3.33
N SER A 28 -18.41 -11.70 -2.79
CA SER A 28 -18.18 -11.94 -1.38
C SER A 28 -17.25 -10.82 -0.94
N VAL A 29 -17.81 -9.84 -0.24
CA VAL A 29 -17.01 -8.84 0.43
C VAL A 29 -16.37 -9.68 1.51
N THR A 30 -15.24 -10.28 1.17
CA THR A 30 -14.28 -10.71 2.16
C THR A 30 -14.03 -9.41 2.90
N THR A 31 -14.62 -9.28 4.09
CA THR A 31 -14.37 -8.16 4.98
C THR A 31 -12.87 -8.04 5.07
N SER A 32 -12.31 -7.09 4.31
CA SER A 32 -10.87 -6.89 4.24
C SER A 32 -10.53 -6.21 5.55
N GLN A 33 -10.21 -7.00 6.56
CA GLN A 33 -9.66 -6.48 7.79
C GLN A 33 -8.30 -5.89 7.43
N ASN A 34 -8.05 -4.66 7.89
CA ASN A 34 -6.73 -4.05 7.73
C ASN A 34 -5.70 -4.97 8.38
N ALA A 35 -4.54 -5.11 7.74
CA ALA A 35 -3.43 -5.81 8.36
C ALA A 35 -3.03 -5.05 9.64
N GLU A 36 -3.02 -5.75 10.78
CA GLU A 36 -2.66 -5.17 12.07
C GLU A 36 -1.50 -5.97 12.67
N PHE A 37 -0.49 -5.25 13.15
CA PHE A 37 0.64 -5.88 13.81
C PHE A 37 0.20 -6.38 15.20
N PRO A 38 0.63 -7.57 15.66
CA PRO A 38 0.32 -8.03 17.01
C PRO A 38 0.79 -7.02 18.07
N GLY A 39 -0.16 -6.44 18.80
CA GLY A 39 0.12 -5.36 19.77
C GLY A 39 0.06 -3.93 19.20
N GLY A 40 -0.41 -3.77 17.96
CA GLY A 40 -0.63 -2.48 17.31
C GLY A 40 0.66 -1.79 16.85
N ASP A 41 0.50 -0.55 16.40
CA ASP A 41 1.56 0.27 15.81
C ASP A 41 2.72 0.56 16.77
N ASP A 42 2.44 0.70 18.07
CA ASP A 42 3.47 0.93 19.10
C ASP A 42 4.40 -0.28 19.26
N ALA A 43 3.83 -1.49 19.30
CA ALA A 43 4.61 -2.72 19.37
C ALA A 43 5.46 -2.90 18.12
N PHE A 44 4.88 -2.62 16.95
CA PHE A 44 5.59 -2.64 15.67
C PHE A 44 6.77 -1.66 15.68
N THR A 45 6.53 -0.41 16.08
CA THR A 45 7.56 0.63 16.12
C THR A 45 8.72 0.23 17.02
N LYS A 46 8.45 -0.33 18.20
CA LYS A 46 9.48 -0.79 19.13
C LYS A 46 10.30 -1.96 18.57
N GLU A 47 9.64 -2.93 17.94
CA GLU A 47 10.32 -4.07 17.33
C GLU A 47 11.18 -3.61 16.14
N PHE A 48 10.63 -2.77 15.27
CA PHE A 48 11.33 -2.18 14.15
C PHE A 48 12.59 -1.40 14.59
N LEU A 49 12.46 -0.52 15.59
CA LEU A 49 13.60 0.23 16.15
C LEU A 49 14.67 -0.68 16.76
N LYS A 50 14.25 -1.74 17.47
CA LYS A 50 15.19 -2.74 18.02
C LYS A 50 15.99 -3.39 16.90
N MET A 51 15.35 -3.71 15.78
CA MET A 51 16.03 -4.33 14.64
C MET A 51 16.98 -3.35 13.95
N ILE A 52 16.58 -2.09 13.76
CA ILE A 52 17.48 -1.05 13.24
C ILE A 52 18.75 -0.97 14.09
N HIS A 53 18.62 -0.84 15.41
CA HIS A 53 19.78 -0.77 16.31
C HIS A 53 20.66 -2.03 16.30
N ALA A 54 20.11 -3.20 15.94
CA ALA A 54 20.87 -4.44 15.87
C ALA A 54 21.79 -4.50 14.63
N TYR A 55 21.42 -3.80 13.55
CA TYR A 55 22.17 -3.82 12.28
C TYR A 55 22.92 -2.52 11.99
N ILE A 56 22.52 -1.41 12.61
CA ILE A 56 23.03 -0.08 12.32
C ILE A 56 23.42 0.61 13.62
N ASP A 57 24.66 1.08 13.68
CA ASP A 57 25.12 1.96 14.74
C ASP A 57 24.79 3.41 14.36
N LEU A 58 23.64 3.89 14.84
CA LEU A 58 23.16 5.25 14.54
C LEU A 58 24.14 6.34 14.99
N ASN A 59 25.03 6.07 15.94
CA ASN A 59 26.03 7.05 16.40
C ASN A 59 27.10 7.35 15.35
N LYS A 60 27.23 6.50 14.32
CA LYS A 60 28.20 6.71 13.22
C LYS A 60 27.69 7.65 12.14
N TYR A 61 26.42 8.01 12.15
CA TYR A 61 25.81 8.87 11.14
C TYR A 61 25.42 10.22 11.75
N ALA A 62 25.76 11.30 11.07
CA ALA A 62 25.37 12.66 11.46
C ALA A 62 23.92 13.00 11.02
N VAL A 63 23.00 12.03 11.13
CA VAL A 63 21.59 12.19 10.75
C VAL A 63 20.81 12.82 11.90
N ASN A 64 20.90 14.14 12.00
CA ASN A 64 20.18 14.92 13.01
C ASN A 64 18.83 15.36 12.46
N GLY A 65 17.73 14.77 12.93
CA GLY A 65 16.38 15.19 12.55
C GLY A 65 15.35 14.07 12.61
N GLN A 66 14.12 14.40 12.21
CA GLN A 66 13.05 13.42 12.05
C GLN A 66 13.11 12.81 10.65
N PHE A 67 13.16 11.48 10.60
CA PHE A 67 13.09 10.72 9.36
C PHE A 67 11.81 9.89 9.32
N VAL A 68 11.23 9.79 8.13
CA VAL A 68 10.07 8.95 7.83
C VAL A 68 10.54 7.87 6.87
N PHE A 69 10.34 6.63 7.27
CA PHE A 69 10.61 5.46 6.45
C PHE A 69 9.28 4.95 5.90
N VAL A 70 9.18 4.83 4.58
CA VAL A 70 8.00 4.31 3.89
C VAL A 70 8.43 3.05 3.17
N PHE A 71 7.71 1.96 3.38
CA PHE A 71 8.00 0.69 2.71
C PHE A 71 6.74 -0.15 2.59
N ASP A 72 6.74 -1.04 1.60
CA ASP A 72 5.67 -2.00 1.37
C ASP A 72 6.00 -3.32 2.05
N VAL A 73 5.02 -3.90 2.72
CA VAL A 73 5.11 -5.25 3.30
C VAL A 73 4.13 -6.16 2.56
N ASN A 74 4.64 -7.24 1.96
CA ASN A 74 3.78 -8.22 1.30
C ASN A 74 3.22 -9.27 2.29
N GLU A 75 2.32 -10.13 1.81
CA GLU A 75 1.67 -11.18 2.61
C GLU A 75 2.65 -12.13 3.32
N ASN A 76 3.86 -12.29 2.79
CA ASN A 76 4.91 -13.13 3.37
C ASN A 76 5.80 -12.38 4.37
N GLY A 77 5.46 -11.13 4.69
CA GLY A 77 6.27 -10.25 5.54
C GLY A 77 7.58 -9.79 4.87
N LYS A 78 7.72 -9.92 3.55
CA LYS A 78 8.88 -9.40 2.82
C LYS A 78 8.67 -7.91 2.57
N ILE A 79 9.70 -7.14 2.91
CA ILE A 79 9.71 -5.68 2.76
C ILE A 79 10.30 -5.31 1.38
N SER A 80 9.69 -4.31 0.72
CA SER A 80 10.11 -3.74 -0.56
C SER A 80 9.83 -2.24 -0.63
N ASN A 81 10.34 -1.57 -1.66
CA ASN A 81 10.06 -0.16 -1.97
C ASN A 81 10.36 0.79 -0.79
N LEU A 82 11.50 0.59 -0.11
CA LEU A 82 11.93 1.49 0.95
C LEU A 82 12.23 2.88 0.38
N ASP A 83 11.58 3.89 0.93
CA ASP A 83 11.88 5.31 0.73
C ASP A 83 12.11 5.99 2.08
N VAL A 84 12.98 6.99 2.08
CA VAL A 84 13.43 7.71 3.29
C VAL A 84 13.29 9.20 3.07
N LEU A 85 12.51 9.85 3.93
CA LEU A 85 12.21 11.27 3.87
C LEU A 85 12.63 11.99 5.16
N PRO A 86 13.21 13.20 5.08
CA PRO A 86 13.62 13.90 3.87
C PRO A 86 14.88 13.30 3.25
N LYS A 87 15.04 13.45 1.93
CA LYS A 87 16.31 13.13 1.26
C LYS A 87 17.35 14.15 1.68
N VAL A 88 18.35 13.72 2.46
CA VAL A 88 19.43 14.61 2.92
C VAL A 88 20.70 14.33 2.12
N LYS A 89 21.59 15.32 2.02
CA LYS A 89 22.86 15.14 1.33
C LYS A 89 23.75 14.20 2.15
N ASN A 90 24.49 13.31 1.48
CA ASN A 90 25.40 12.34 2.10
C ASN A 90 24.69 11.29 2.99
N SER A 91 23.38 11.05 2.80
CA SER A 91 22.68 9.94 3.48
C SER A 91 22.60 8.66 2.68
N GLU A 92 23.22 8.59 1.50
CA GLU A 92 23.13 7.44 0.61
C GLU A 92 23.59 6.17 1.33
N MET A 93 24.75 6.21 2.01
CA MET A 93 25.26 5.08 2.81
C MET A 93 24.31 4.70 3.95
N PHE A 94 23.74 5.67 4.65
CA PHE A 94 22.76 5.42 5.71
C PHE A 94 21.49 4.73 5.17
N ILE A 95 21.00 5.18 4.01
CA ILE A 95 19.81 4.62 3.37
C ILE A 95 20.08 3.21 2.86
N GLU A 96 21.26 2.95 2.29
CA GLU A 96 21.68 1.62 1.84
C GLU A 96 21.81 0.64 3.01
N ASP A 97 22.43 1.06 4.11
CA ASP A 97 22.55 0.26 5.32
C ASP A 97 21.16 0.00 5.94
N MET A 98 20.26 0.98 5.87
CA MET A 98 18.87 0.83 6.29
C MET A 98 18.10 -0.16 5.43
N ASP A 99 18.20 -0.06 4.12
CA ASP A 99 17.59 -1.01 3.18
C ASP A 99 18.09 -2.43 3.43
N PHE A 100 19.39 -2.58 3.69
CA PHE A 100 19.98 -3.87 4.04
C PHE A 100 19.46 -4.41 5.39
N ALA A 101 19.43 -3.58 6.42
CA ALA A 101 18.93 -3.95 7.75
C ALA A 101 17.47 -4.38 7.68
N ILE A 102 16.63 -3.59 7.02
CA ILE A 102 15.19 -3.84 6.86
C ILE A 102 14.93 -5.11 6.07
N LYS A 103 15.70 -5.40 5.01
CA LYS A 103 15.58 -6.67 4.28
C LYS A 103 15.96 -7.89 5.13
N LYS A 104 16.82 -7.71 6.15
CA LYS A 104 17.17 -8.75 7.13
C LYS A 104 16.15 -8.90 8.26
N VAL A 105 15.18 -7.98 8.35
CA VAL A 105 13.98 -8.12 9.21
C VAL A 105 13.08 -9.23 8.65
N LYS A 106 13.55 -10.48 8.75
CA LYS A 106 12.70 -11.64 8.49
C LYS A 106 11.87 -11.85 9.75
N ARG A 107 10.55 -11.82 9.60
CA ARG A 107 9.55 -12.02 10.66
C ARG A 107 9.93 -13.22 11.55
N ASN A 108 10.42 -12.94 12.76
CA ASN A 108 10.49 -13.92 13.86
C ASN A 108 9.16 -13.99 14.63
N GLY A 109 8.04 -13.75 13.94
CA GLY A 109 6.68 -13.64 14.51
C GLY A 109 5.62 -14.48 13.81
N SER A 110 5.98 -15.40 12.91
CA SER A 110 5.06 -16.42 12.41
C SER A 110 5.03 -17.59 13.38
N GLN A 111 4.29 -17.46 14.47
CA GLN A 111 3.70 -18.67 15.05
C GLN A 111 2.60 -19.15 14.07
N PRO A 112 2.52 -20.46 13.81
CA PRO A 112 1.65 -21.06 12.80
C PRO A 112 0.15 -20.80 13.05
#